data_AF-A0A447TXE3-F1
#
_entry.id   AF-A0A447TXE3-F1
#
_cell.length_a   1.000
_cell.length_b   1.000
_cell.length_c   1.000
_cell.angle_alpha   90.00
_cell.angle_beta   90.00
_cell.angle_gamma   90.00
#
_symmetry.space_group_name_H-M   'P 1'
#
loop_
_entity.id
_entity.type
_entity.pdbx_description
1 polymer ?
#
loop_
_entity_poly.entity_id
_entity_poly.type
_entity_poly.pdbx_seq_one_letter_code
_entity_poly.pdbx_strand_id
1 'polypeptide(L)'
;MYRYICHYYEIPFGGFGNGDFDALCKKAIADINNSGRADKKALDYVFIDESQDFPQSFIDLCEMVTSKKLYVAGDVFQNIFMPISDNVNRADIVLKKCYRTDPKNLMFSHALGMGLYEEPVLRWLKEPEWDSCGYKYKKVGDRVHLSRDPLRRFEDIPKNHKSTAVSFVRRNR
;
A
#
# COMPACT_ATOMS: atom_id res chain seq x y z
N MET A 1 -15.78 -2.67 -7.95
CA MET A 1 -16.31 -2.11 -6.68
C MET A 1 -17.34 -1.00 -6.91
N TYR A 2 -16.96 0.17 -7.42
CA TYR A 2 -17.85 1.33 -7.59
C TYR A 2 -19.21 1.02 -8.25
N ARG A 3 -19.22 0.34 -9.41
CA ARG A 3 -20.46 -0.09 -10.09
C ARG A 3 -21.38 -0.94 -9.21
N TYR A 4 -20.82 -1.84 -8.41
CA TYR A 4 -21.58 -2.69 -7.49
C TYR A 4 -22.22 -1.86 -6.38
N ILE A 5 -21.48 -0.89 -5.82
CA ILE A 5 -22.00 0.06 -4.84
C ILE A 5 -23.20 0.82 -5.43
N CYS A 6 -23.04 1.40 -6.63
CA CYS A 6 -24.14 2.13 -7.28
C CYS A 6 -25.40 1.27 -7.44
N HIS A 7 -25.22 0.01 -7.86
CA HIS A 7 -26.33 -0.93 -8.00
C HIS A 7 -26.98 -1.30 -6.66
N TYR A 8 -26.20 -1.60 -5.62
CA TYR A 8 -26.72 -2.00 -4.30
C TYR A 8 -27.57 -0.90 -3.64
N TYR A 9 -27.09 0.34 -3.71
CA TYR A 9 -27.78 1.50 -3.12
C TYR A 9 -28.82 2.12 -4.05
N GLU A 10 -29.00 1.57 -5.27
CA GLU A 10 -29.92 2.07 -6.29
C GLU A 10 -29.67 3.55 -6.66
N ILE A 11 -28.39 3.94 -6.73
CA ILE A 11 -27.96 5.29 -7.11
C ILE A 11 -27.44 5.33 -8.56
N PRO A 12 -27.45 6.50 -9.24
CA PRO A 12 -26.95 6.62 -10.61
C PRO A 12 -25.47 6.23 -10.74
N PHE A 13 -25.15 5.43 -11.75
CA PHE A 13 -23.77 5.06 -12.08
C PHE A 13 -23.10 6.12 -12.96
N GLY A 14 -21.92 6.59 -12.53
CA GLY A 14 -21.04 7.46 -13.31
C GLY A 14 -20.06 6.68 -14.20
N GLY A 15 -20.15 6.82 -15.52
CA GLY A 15 -19.12 6.31 -16.44
C GLY A 15 -18.03 7.35 -16.72
N PHE A 16 -17.07 6.99 -17.59
CA PHE A 16 -15.91 7.83 -17.94
C PHE A 16 -16.26 9.21 -18.51
N GLY A 17 -17.45 9.39 -19.09
CA GLY A 17 -17.92 10.68 -19.61
C GLY A 17 -18.61 11.59 -18.58
N ASN A 18 -18.83 11.13 -17.34
CA ASN A 18 -19.66 11.82 -16.35
C ASN A 18 -18.83 12.65 -15.33
N GLY A 19 -17.51 12.68 -15.46
CA GLY A 19 -16.59 13.37 -14.55
C GLY A 19 -15.37 12.51 -14.22
N ASP A 20 -14.42 13.09 -13.50
CA ASP A 20 -13.30 12.32 -12.95
C ASP A 20 -13.78 11.35 -11.85
N PHE A 21 -12.96 10.34 -11.58
CA PHE A 21 -13.34 9.27 -10.65
C PHE A 21 -13.52 9.77 -9.20
N ASP A 22 -12.79 10.81 -8.80
CA ASP A 22 -12.91 11.41 -7.46
C ASP A 22 -14.27 12.09 -7.28
N ALA A 23 -14.69 12.90 -8.26
CA ALA A 23 -16.00 13.54 -8.29
C ALA A 23 -17.14 12.52 -8.30
N LEU A 24 -16.99 11.42 -9.04
CA LEU A 24 -17.98 10.34 -9.08
C LEU A 24 -18.11 9.61 -7.74
N CYS A 25 -17.02 9.43 -6.99
CA CYS A 25 -17.05 8.84 -5.66
C CYS A 25 -17.71 9.79 -4.64
N LYS A 26 -17.35 11.08 -4.65
CA LYS A 26 -17.98 12.11 -3.82
C LYS A 26 -19.48 12.21 -4.07
N LYS A 27 -19.90 12.15 -5.34
CA LYS A 27 -21.31 12.12 -5.71
C LYS A 27 -22.01 10.88 -5.18
N ALA A 28 -21.41 9.70 -5.33
CA ALA A 28 -22.02 8.46 -4.82
C ALA A 28 -22.20 8.49 -3.30
N ILE A 29 -21.24 9.05 -2.55
CA ILE A 29 -21.39 9.29 -1.11
C ILE A 29 -22.63 10.16 -0.81
N ALA A 30 -22.77 11.28 -1.52
CA ALA A 30 -23.92 12.16 -1.35
C ALA A 30 -25.25 11.47 -1.71
N ASP A 31 -25.29 10.73 -2.82
CA ASP A 31 -26.48 10.01 -3.26
C ASP A 31 -26.88 8.91 -2.27
N ILE A 32 -25.91 8.18 -1.68
CA ILE A 32 -26.17 7.18 -0.62
C ILE A 32 -26.80 7.85 0.60
N ASN A 33 -26.24 8.96 1.08
CA ASN A 33 -26.77 9.70 2.22
C ASN A 33 -28.21 10.19 1.97
N ASN A 34 -28.54 10.56 0.74
CA ASN A 34 -29.87 11.03 0.36
C ASN A 34 -30.85 9.90 -0.01
N SER A 35 -30.37 8.66 -0.19
CA SER A 35 -31.21 7.52 -0.63
C SER A 35 -32.09 6.92 0.48
N GLY A 36 -31.89 7.32 1.75
CA GLY A 36 -32.50 6.66 2.91
C GLY A 36 -31.94 5.26 3.18
N ARG A 37 -30.83 4.88 2.52
CA ARG A 37 -30.17 3.56 2.66
C ARG A 37 -28.79 3.66 3.31
N ALA A 38 -28.40 4.80 3.87
CA ALA A 38 -27.07 5.03 4.45
C ALA A 38 -26.71 4.02 5.57
N ASP A 39 -27.71 3.54 6.32
CA ASP A 39 -27.51 2.53 7.36
C ASP A 39 -27.23 1.12 6.81
N LYS A 40 -27.59 0.86 5.54
CA LYS A 40 -27.28 -0.42 4.91
C LYS A 40 -25.80 -0.49 4.59
N LYS A 41 -25.19 -1.65 4.83
CA LYS A 41 -23.81 -1.94 4.47
C LYS A 41 -23.82 -2.99 3.36
N ALA A 42 -23.18 -2.67 2.24
CA ALA A 42 -23.13 -3.56 1.08
C ALA A 42 -22.18 -4.76 1.31
N LEU A 43 -21.14 -4.57 2.12
CA LEU A 43 -20.05 -5.53 2.29
C LEU A 43 -19.67 -5.66 3.76
N ASP A 44 -19.23 -6.85 4.16
CA ASP A 44 -18.70 -7.08 5.50
C ASP A 44 -17.24 -6.64 5.62
N TYR A 45 -16.44 -7.03 4.64
CA TYR A 45 -15.01 -6.74 4.58
C TYR A 45 -14.65 -6.27 3.17
N VAL A 46 -13.72 -5.33 3.10
CA VAL A 46 -13.15 -4.86 1.84
C VAL A 46 -11.64 -4.85 1.96
N PHE A 47 -10.96 -5.31 0.90
CA PHE A 47 -9.52 -5.24 0.75
C PHE A 47 -9.22 -4.41 -0.48
N ILE A 48 -8.44 -3.35 -0.31
CA ILE A 48 -7.94 -2.50 -1.37
C ILE A 48 -6.44 -2.70 -1.42
N ASP A 49 -5.95 -3.13 -2.57
CA ASP A 49 -4.53 -3.18 -2.90
C ASP A 49 -4.19 -2.01 -3.83
N GLU A 50 -2.92 -1.64 -3.90
CA GLU A 50 -2.43 -0.48 -4.68
C GLU A 50 -3.24 0.81 -4.41
N SER A 51 -3.48 1.10 -3.13
CA SER A 51 -4.34 2.22 -2.72
C SER A 51 -3.91 3.58 -3.26
N GLN A 52 -2.62 3.74 -3.59
CA GLN A 52 -2.07 4.96 -4.19
C GLN A 52 -2.64 5.26 -5.58
N ASP A 53 -3.24 4.29 -6.26
CA ASP A 53 -3.90 4.46 -7.55
C ASP A 53 -5.34 5.02 -7.41
N PHE A 54 -5.86 5.08 -6.18
CA PHE A 54 -7.23 5.51 -5.90
C PHE A 54 -7.28 6.83 -5.14
N PRO A 55 -8.29 7.69 -5.43
CA PRO A 55 -8.49 8.91 -4.68
C PRO A 55 -9.01 8.60 -3.27
N GLN A 56 -8.78 9.51 -2.32
CA GLN A 56 -9.27 9.37 -0.94
C GLN A 56 -10.79 9.19 -0.89
N SER A 57 -11.54 9.87 -1.76
CA SER A 57 -12.99 9.74 -1.85
C SER A 57 -13.47 8.31 -2.17
N PHE A 58 -12.66 7.51 -2.88
CA PHE A 58 -12.97 6.11 -3.12
C PHE A 58 -12.77 5.26 -1.86
N ILE A 59 -11.75 5.54 -1.07
CA ILE A 59 -11.51 4.89 0.22
C ILE A 59 -12.65 5.22 1.18
N ASP A 60 -13.04 6.49 1.27
CA ASP A 60 -14.15 6.95 2.12
C ASP A 60 -15.47 6.30 1.71
N LEU A 61 -15.72 6.16 0.39
CA LEU A 61 -16.88 5.45 -0.13
C LEU A 61 -16.84 3.96 0.26
N CYS A 62 -15.69 3.30 0.15
CA CYS A 62 -15.54 1.91 0.55
C CYS A 62 -15.74 1.71 2.06
N GLU A 63 -15.24 2.64 2.88
CA GLU A 63 -15.44 2.63 4.33
C GLU A 63 -16.92 2.77 4.67
N MET A 64 -17.62 3.73 4.05
CA MET A 64 -19.05 3.96 4.23
C MET A 64 -19.90 2.71 3.99
N VAL A 65 -19.57 1.92 2.97
CA VAL A 65 -20.37 0.76 2.57
C VAL A 65 -19.96 -0.55 3.25
N THR A 66 -18.94 -0.52 4.11
CA THR A 66 -18.38 -1.69 4.80
C THR A 66 -18.87 -1.78 6.24
N SER A 67 -19.28 -2.98 6.69
CA SER A 67 -19.85 -3.19 8.03
C SER A 67 -18.81 -3.52 9.10
N LYS A 68 -17.79 -4.33 8.79
CA LYS A 68 -16.82 -4.83 9.79
C LYS A 68 -15.47 -4.16 9.65
N LYS A 69 -14.79 -4.29 8.51
CA LYS A 69 -13.44 -3.72 8.36
C LYS A 69 -13.02 -3.51 6.90
N LEU A 70 -12.44 -2.35 6.64
CA LEU A 70 -11.72 -2.01 5.43
C LEU A 70 -10.22 -2.21 5.67
N TYR A 71 -9.56 -2.96 4.78
CA TYR A 71 -8.10 -3.11 4.73
C TYR A 71 -7.58 -2.37 3.51
N VAL A 72 -6.65 -1.45 3.72
CA VAL A 72 -6.05 -0.65 2.65
C VAL A 72 -4.55 -0.91 2.65
N ALA A 73 -4.03 -1.37 1.53
CA ALA A 73 -2.62 -1.61 1.30
C ALA A 73 -2.15 -0.77 0.11
N GLY A 74 -0.92 -0.26 0.19
CA GLY A 74 -0.30 0.53 -0.87
C GLY A 74 1.19 0.72 -0.62
N ASP A 75 1.87 1.31 -1.61
CA ASP A 75 3.31 1.58 -1.56
C ASP A 75 3.60 3.07 -1.65
N VAL A 76 4.28 3.57 -0.62
CA VAL A 76 4.67 4.98 -0.45
C VAL A 76 5.73 5.42 -1.44
N PHE A 77 6.48 4.46 -1.98
CA PHE A 77 7.61 4.72 -2.87
C PHE A 77 7.28 4.60 -4.35
N GLN A 78 6.07 4.22 -4.74
CA GLN A 78 5.70 4.30 -6.15
C GLN A 78 5.52 5.77 -6.59
N ASN A 79 5.14 6.65 -5.67
CA ASN A 79 5.04 8.09 -5.91
C ASN A 79 6.30 8.84 -5.43
N ILE A 80 7.45 8.56 -6.05
CA ILE A 80 8.75 9.16 -5.69
C ILE A 80 8.85 10.68 -5.93
N PHE A 81 7.98 11.25 -6.77
CA PHE A 81 7.99 12.69 -7.08
C PHE A 81 7.01 13.52 -6.25
N MET A 82 6.07 12.87 -5.54
CA MET A 82 5.13 13.56 -4.67
C MET A 82 5.64 13.54 -3.23
N PRO A 83 5.34 14.55 -2.40
CA PRO A 83 5.56 14.47 -0.95
C PRO A 83 5.00 13.15 -0.41
N ILE A 84 5.61 12.59 0.65
CA ILE A 84 5.02 11.43 1.32
C ILE A 84 3.61 11.86 1.73
N SER A 85 2.60 11.20 1.16
CA SER A 85 1.20 11.57 1.38
C SER A 85 0.86 11.44 2.87
N ASP A 86 -0.04 12.29 3.37
CA ASP A 86 -0.51 12.22 4.76
C ASP A 86 -1.06 10.82 5.12
N ASN A 87 -1.48 10.06 4.11
CA ASN A 87 -1.95 8.67 4.22
C ASN A 87 -0.89 7.72 4.78
N VAL A 88 0.40 7.95 4.51
CA VAL A 88 1.50 7.17 5.09
C VAL A 88 1.62 7.41 6.59
N ASN A 89 1.34 8.63 7.03
CA ASN A 89 1.38 9.02 8.43
C ASN A 89 0.17 8.47 9.22
N ARG A 90 -0.89 8.04 8.52
CA ARG A 90 -2.09 7.39 9.09
C ARG A 90 -2.05 5.87 9.05
N ALA A 91 -0.99 5.26 8.52
CA ALA A 91 -0.91 3.81 8.40
C ALA A 91 -0.77 3.14 9.78
N ASP A 92 -1.67 2.20 10.09
CA ASP A 92 -1.61 1.42 11.33
C ASP A 92 -0.41 0.45 11.36
N ILE A 93 0.01 -0.03 10.18
CA ILE A 93 1.05 -1.04 10.02
C ILE A 93 1.97 -0.63 8.88
N VAL A 94 3.28 -0.58 9.15
CA VAL A 94 4.32 -0.28 8.15
C VAL A 94 5.24 -1.48 7.97
N LEU A 95 5.34 -1.98 6.73
CA LEU A 95 6.18 -3.13 6.38
C LEU A 95 7.57 -2.68 5.92
N LYS A 96 8.53 -2.65 6.86
CA LYS A 96 9.90 -2.16 6.61
C LYS A 96 10.80 -3.10 5.80
N LYS A 97 10.43 -4.37 5.65
CA LYS A 97 11.26 -5.40 4.99
C LYS A 97 10.79 -5.64 3.55
N CYS A 98 11.67 -5.39 2.58
CA CYS A 98 11.46 -5.81 1.20
C CYS A 98 12.02 -7.22 1.01
N TYR A 99 11.18 -8.22 0.75
CA TYR A 99 11.66 -9.62 0.60
C TYR A 99 12.07 -10.00 -0.82
N ARG A 100 11.74 -9.15 -1.82
CA ARG A 100 11.94 -9.43 -3.25
C ARG A 100 13.36 -9.12 -3.71
N THR A 101 13.81 -7.90 -3.43
CA THR A 101 15.09 -7.34 -3.92
C THR A 101 16.12 -7.32 -2.80
N ASP A 102 17.39 -7.56 -3.11
CA ASP A 102 18.44 -7.45 -2.09
C ASP A 102 18.57 -6.00 -1.58
N PRO A 103 18.94 -5.78 -0.31
CA PRO A 103 18.97 -4.44 0.27
C PRO A 103 19.93 -3.49 -0.44
N LYS A 104 21.05 -3.95 -1.00
CA LYS A 104 22.00 -3.07 -1.70
C LYS A 104 21.41 -2.52 -2.99
N ASN A 105 20.80 -3.39 -3.81
CA ASN A 105 20.13 -2.94 -5.03
C ASN A 105 18.95 -2.00 -4.70
N LEU A 106 18.15 -2.32 -3.68
CA LEU A 106 17.06 -1.46 -3.25
C LEU A 106 17.56 -0.07 -2.80
N MET A 107 18.62 -0.04 -2.00
CA MET A 107 19.25 1.21 -1.54
C MET A 107 19.77 2.04 -2.71
N PHE A 108 20.44 1.41 -3.68
CA PHE A 108 20.95 2.09 -4.86
C PHE A 108 19.81 2.66 -5.72
N SER A 109 18.76 1.88 -5.98
CA SER A 109 17.59 2.34 -6.73
C SER A 109 16.89 3.53 -6.06
N HIS A 110 16.71 3.49 -4.73
CA HIS A 110 16.14 4.64 -4.01
C HIS A 110 17.05 5.87 -4.05
N ALA A 111 18.36 5.70 -3.90
CA ALA A 111 19.30 6.82 -3.96
C ALA A 111 19.28 7.51 -5.33
N LEU A 112 19.17 6.72 -6.40
CA LEU A 112 18.99 7.21 -7.77
C LEU A 112 17.62 7.89 -7.95
N GLY A 113 16.53 7.22 -7.59
CA GLY A 113 15.16 7.74 -7.78
C GLY A 113 14.86 9.01 -6.97
N MET A 114 15.50 9.17 -5.81
CA MET A 114 15.40 10.37 -4.97
C MET A 114 16.43 11.46 -5.35
N GLY A 115 17.33 11.19 -6.30
CA GLY A 115 18.40 12.11 -6.69
C GLY A 115 19.29 12.54 -5.53
N LEU A 116 19.66 11.61 -4.62
CA LEU A 116 20.42 11.94 -3.41
C LEU A 116 21.85 12.45 -3.68
N TYR A 117 22.36 12.20 -4.89
CA TYR A 117 23.68 12.63 -5.35
C TYR A 117 23.63 13.77 -6.37
N GLU A 118 22.44 14.30 -6.66
CA GLU A 118 22.24 15.42 -7.59
C GLU A 118 22.36 16.75 -6.84
N GLU A 119 22.77 17.80 -7.56
CA GLU A 119 22.75 19.18 -7.08
C GLU A 119 21.78 20.01 -7.94
N PRO A 120 20.60 20.41 -7.44
CA PRO A 120 20.06 20.15 -6.10
C PRO A 120 19.51 18.72 -5.93
N VAL A 121 19.50 18.24 -4.68
CA VAL A 121 18.86 16.96 -4.33
C VAL A 121 17.37 17.02 -4.67
N LEU A 122 16.86 16.01 -5.39
CA LEU A 122 15.46 15.98 -5.80
C LEU A 122 14.52 15.73 -4.62
N ARG A 123 14.85 14.77 -3.76
CA ARG A 123 14.02 14.42 -2.60
C ARG A 123 14.85 13.94 -1.42
N TRP A 124 14.89 14.76 -0.37
CA TRP A 124 15.48 14.37 0.90
C TRP A 124 14.38 14.07 1.94
N LEU A 125 14.35 12.85 2.46
CA LEU A 125 13.39 12.47 3.51
C LEU A 125 13.83 12.97 4.89
N LYS A 126 12.86 13.22 5.77
CA LYS A 126 13.09 13.52 7.19
C LYS A 126 13.55 12.26 7.94
N GLU A 127 14.19 12.43 9.09
CA GLU A 127 14.69 11.29 9.89
C GLU A 127 13.61 10.23 10.22
N PRO A 128 12.38 10.59 10.65
CA PRO A 128 11.34 9.60 10.92
C PRO A 128 10.88 8.86 9.65
N GLU A 129 10.90 9.54 8.51
CA GLU A 129 10.50 8.97 7.22
C GLU A 129 11.51 7.92 6.77
N TRP A 130 12.81 8.16 6.96
CA TRP A 130 13.84 7.14 6.71
C TRP A 130 13.60 5.86 7.52
N ASP A 131 13.27 5.98 8.81
CA ASP A 131 12.97 4.83 9.66
C ASP A 131 11.69 4.09 9.20
N SER A 132 10.62 4.81 8.89
CA SER A 132 9.37 4.24 8.34
C SER A 132 9.63 3.45 7.06
N CYS A 133 10.57 3.90 6.25
CA CYS A 133 10.96 3.24 5.02
C CYS A 133 11.89 2.03 5.24
N GLY A 134 12.32 1.77 6.48
CA GLY A 134 13.19 0.65 6.85
C GLY A 134 14.69 0.95 6.72
N TYR A 135 15.08 2.22 6.74
CA TYR A 135 16.48 2.65 6.80
C TYR A 135 16.90 2.98 8.23
N LYS A 136 18.13 2.65 8.56
CA LYS A 136 18.84 3.16 9.73
C LYS A 136 19.55 4.45 9.33
N TYR A 137 19.10 5.55 9.89
CA TYR A 137 19.66 6.88 9.69
C TYR A 137 20.75 7.16 10.73
N LYS A 138 21.95 7.57 10.29
CA LYS A 138 23.03 8.00 11.19
C LYS A 138 23.75 9.22 10.61
N LYS A 139 23.66 10.36 11.30
CA LYS A 139 24.42 11.57 10.95
C LYS A 139 25.86 11.49 11.49
N VAL A 140 26.83 11.78 10.64
CA VAL A 140 28.27 11.80 10.98
C VAL A 140 28.89 13.05 10.36
N GLY A 141 29.03 14.11 11.17
CA GLY A 141 29.49 15.41 10.70
C GLY A 141 28.51 16.04 9.70
N ASP A 142 29.01 16.34 8.50
CA ASP A 142 28.26 16.85 7.34
C ASP A 142 27.60 15.73 6.51
N ARG A 143 27.88 14.47 6.82
CA ARG A 143 27.39 13.31 6.06
C ARG A 143 26.29 12.56 6.79
N VAL A 144 25.51 11.83 5.99
CA VAL A 144 24.50 10.89 6.49
C VAL A 144 24.82 9.50 5.97
N HIS A 145 24.87 8.54 6.89
CA HIS A 145 25.01 7.13 6.58
C HIS A 145 23.63 6.48 6.66
N LEU A 146 23.16 5.99 5.52
CA LEU A 146 21.94 5.20 5.40
C LEU A 146 22.32 3.73 5.27
N SER A 147 21.66 2.86 6.03
CA SER A 147 21.83 1.41 5.92
C SER A 147 20.51 0.68 6.10
N ARG A 148 20.41 -0.55 5.57
CA ARG A 148 19.27 -1.44 5.76
C ARG A 148 19.76 -2.78 6.29
N ASP A 149 18.92 -3.45 7.06
CA ASP A 149 19.25 -4.79 7.55
C ASP A 149 19.31 -5.81 6.40
N PRO A 150 20.29 -6.71 6.42
CA PRO A 150 20.38 -7.78 5.43
C PRO A 150 19.16 -8.70 5.51
N LEU A 151 18.61 -9.07 4.36
CA LEU A 151 17.55 -10.07 4.29
C LEU A 151 18.10 -11.45 4.59
N ARG A 152 17.64 -12.06 5.68
CA ARG A 152 17.86 -13.46 5.98
C ARG A 152 16.50 -14.15 5.95
N ARG A 153 16.16 -14.81 4.85
CA ARG A 153 14.82 -15.37 4.59
C ARG A 153 14.47 -16.60 5.45
N PHE A 154 15.45 -17.22 6.11
CA PHE A 154 15.29 -18.54 6.73
C PHE A 154 16.17 -18.72 7.98
N GLU A 155 16.26 -17.72 8.87
CA GLU A 155 17.01 -17.92 10.14
C GLU A 155 16.38 -18.99 11.03
N ASP A 156 15.05 -19.14 10.96
CA ASP A 156 14.28 -20.07 11.79
C ASP A 156 14.20 -21.49 11.21
N ILE A 157 14.78 -21.74 10.03
CA ILE A 157 14.76 -23.08 9.42
C ILE A 157 16.08 -23.79 9.75
N PRO A 158 16.03 -24.89 10.52
CA PRO A 158 17.20 -25.71 10.79
C PRO A 158 17.87 -26.16 9.47
N LYS A 159 19.21 -26.13 9.41
CA LYS A 159 19.97 -26.54 8.20
C LYS A 159 19.63 -27.96 7.71
N ASN A 160 19.07 -28.81 8.55
CA ASN A 160 18.66 -30.18 8.26
C ASN A 160 17.19 -30.30 7.82
N HIS A 161 16.46 -29.21 7.65
CA HIS A 161 15.07 -29.24 7.20
C HIS A 161 14.97 -29.72 5.74
N LYS A 162 14.34 -30.89 5.53
CA LYS A 162 14.07 -31.40 4.18
C LYS A 162 12.89 -30.65 3.59
N SER A 163 13.14 -29.62 2.76
CA SER A 163 12.11 -28.83 2.09
C SER A 163 11.25 -29.61 1.09
N THR A 164 11.73 -30.78 0.64
CA THR A 164 11.05 -31.63 -0.34
C THR A 164 11.09 -33.08 0.12
N ALA A 165 9.92 -33.71 0.19
CA ALA A 165 9.78 -35.15 0.38
C ALA A 165 9.16 -35.76 -0.88
N VAL A 166 9.88 -36.68 -1.53
CA VAL A 166 9.36 -37.48 -2.64
C VAL A 166 8.93 -38.82 -2.06
N SER A 167 7.64 -39.11 -2.10
CA SER A 167 7.08 -40.39 -1.67
C SER A 167 6.59 -41.18 -2.88
N PHE A 168 7.08 -42.42 -3.00
CA PHE A 168 6.62 -43.37 -4.02
C PHE A 168 5.32 -44.03 -3.58
N VAL A 169 4.25 -43.85 -4.36
CA VAL A 169 2.99 -44.56 -4.14
C VAL A 169 3.00 -45.84 -4.95
N ARG A 170 3.02 -47.01 -4.30
CA ARG A 170 2.80 -48.30 -4.98
C ARG A 170 1.29 -48.49 -5.19
N ARG A 171 0.87 -48.62 -6.45
CA ARG A 171 -0.46 -49.12 -6.80
C ARG A 171 -0.48 -50.63 -6.51
N ASN A 172 -1.26 -51.05 -5.52
CA ASN A 172 -1.63 -52.46 -5.39
C ASN A 172 -2.53 -52.80 -6.59
N ARG A 173 -2.14 -53.82 -7.35
CA ARG A 173 -2.97 -54.44 -8.39
C ARG A 173 -3.97 -55.38 -7.75
#